data_AF-A0A317ZGS2-F1
#
_entry.id   AF-A0A317ZGS2-F1
#
_cell.length_a   1.000
_cell.length_b   1.000
_cell.length_c   1.000
_cell.angle_alpha   90.00
_cell.angle_beta   90.00
_cell.angle_gamma   90.00
#
_symmetry.space_group_name_H-M   'P 1'
#
loop_
_entity.id
_entity.type
_entity.pdbx_description
1 polymer ?
#
loop_
_entity_poly.entity_id
_entity_poly.type
_entity_poly.pdbx_seq_one_letter_code
_entity_poly.pdbx_strand_id
1 'polypeptide(L)'
;MPKLPALFLLSLVLSGALSAAEKHLFILSGQSNMAALKPELSFTPAVEAEFGAENVTVVKDAQNGAAIRSWYEGTTNTRTSGRSRESWPLAWATNTGI
;
A
#
# COMPACT_ATOMS: atom_id res chain seq x y z
N MET A 1 -19.90 32.80 41.58
CA MET A 1 -19.00 32.09 40.64
C MET A 1 -19.55 30.70 40.42
N PRO A 2 -19.95 30.30 39.19
CA PRO A 2 -20.43 28.96 38.94
C PRO A 2 -19.28 27.96 39.15
N LYS A 3 -19.48 26.97 40.04
CA LYS A 3 -18.54 25.87 40.24
C LYS A 3 -18.78 24.86 39.12
N LEU A 4 -17.85 24.72 38.19
CA LEU A 4 -17.91 23.69 37.15
C LEU A 4 -17.91 22.30 37.82
N PRO A 5 -18.89 21.43 37.50
CA PRO A 5 -18.95 20.10 38.10
C PRO A 5 -17.75 19.26 37.64
N ALA A 6 -17.02 18.68 38.60
CA ALA A 6 -15.82 17.88 38.34
C ALA A 6 -16.05 16.73 37.34
N LEU A 7 -17.29 16.23 37.27
CA LEU A 7 -17.70 15.20 36.31
C LEU A 7 -17.63 15.66 34.85
N PHE A 8 -17.86 16.95 34.60
CA PHE A 8 -17.81 17.54 33.26
C PHE A 8 -16.36 17.75 32.78
N LEU A 9 -15.45 18.04 33.71
CA LEU A 9 -14.01 18.05 33.43
C LEU A 9 -13.50 16.63 33.16
N LEU A 10 -13.97 15.62 33.90
CA LEU A 10 -13.59 14.22 33.68
C LEU A 10 -14.06 13.68 32.31
N SER A 11 -15.29 14.00 31.89
CA SER A 11 -15.81 13.57 30.59
C SER A 11 -15.08 14.25 29.41
N LEU A 12 -14.66 15.50 29.58
CA LEU A 12 -13.93 16.25 28.55
C LEU A 12 -12.49 15.71 28.37
N VAL A 13 -11.82 15.32 29.45
CA VAL A 13 -10.50 14.68 29.39
C VAL A 13 -10.57 13.31 28.70
N LEU A 14 -11.63 12.52 28.95
CA LEU A 14 -11.77 11.19 28.36
C LEU A 14 -12.07 11.21 26.85
N SER A 15 -12.70 12.28 26.36
CA SER A 15 -13.08 12.41 24.94
C SER A 15 -11.91 12.84 24.03
N GLY A 16 -10.89 13.51 24.59
CA GLY A 16 -9.74 14.02 23.84
C GLY A 16 -8.65 13.00 23.51
N ALA A 17 -8.75 11.77 24.03
CA ALA A 17 -7.73 10.74 23.90
C ALA A 17 -7.93 9.80 22.69
N LEU A 18 -8.92 10.06 21.82
CA LEU A 18 -9.18 9.23 20.66
C LEU A 18 -8.28 9.65 19.48
N SER A 19 -7.02 9.22 19.52
CA SER A 19 -6.14 9.27 18.35
C SER A 19 -6.67 8.32 17.28
N ALA A 20 -6.70 8.75 16.02
CA ALA A 20 -6.95 7.85 14.90
C ALA A 20 -5.92 6.70 14.95
N ALA A 21 -6.38 5.47 14.79
CA ALA A 21 -5.48 4.31 14.77
C ALA A 21 -4.53 4.45 13.57
N GLU A 22 -3.23 4.52 13.84
CA GLU A 22 -2.20 4.58 12.81
C GLU A 22 -2.18 3.25 12.05
N LYS A 23 -2.15 3.29 10.71
CA LYS A 23 -2.17 2.11 9.85
C LYS A 23 -1.06 2.22 8.82
N HIS A 24 -0.28 1.15 8.68
CA HIS A 24 0.89 1.09 7.82
C HIS A 24 0.71 0.01 6.75
N LEU A 25 0.64 0.43 5.49
CA LEU A 25 0.62 -0.46 4.33
C LEU A 25 2.01 -0.54 3.71
N PHE A 26 2.56 -1.74 3.64
CA PHE A 26 3.81 -2.02 2.94
C PHE A 26 3.52 -2.83 1.68
N ILE A 27 3.90 -2.27 0.52
CA ILE A 27 3.80 -2.96 -0.77
C ILE A 27 5.21 -3.39 -1.18
N LEU A 28 5.45 -4.70 -1.16
CA LEU A 28 6.71 -5.33 -1.50
C LEU A 28 6.69 -5.75 -2.97
N SER A 29 7.23 -4.88 -3.83
CA SER A 29 7.29 -5.10 -5.27
C SER A 29 8.71 -5.22 -5.81
N GLY A 30 8.84 -5.84 -6.99
CA GLY A 30 10.12 -5.93 -7.70
C GLY A 30 10.43 -7.30 -8.28
N GLN A 31 11.72 -7.51 -8.56
CA GLN A 31 12.23 -8.59 -9.41
C GLN A 31 12.61 -9.84 -8.60
N SER A 32 13.61 -10.59 -9.08
CA SER A 32 14.14 -11.84 -8.50
C SER A 32 14.32 -11.79 -6.98
N ASN A 33 14.99 -10.75 -6.46
CA ASN A 33 15.30 -10.66 -5.03
C ASN A 33 14.04 -10.47 -4.18
N MET A 34 13.09 -9.66 -4.64
CA MET A 34 11.81 -9.47 -3.94
C MET A 34 10.91 -10.70 -4.09
N ALA A 35 10.89 -11.32 -5.28
CA ALA A 35 10.15 -12.55 -5.53
C ALA A 35 10.62 -13.69 -4.63
N ALA A 36 11.93 -13.81 -4.39
CA ALA A 36 12.52 -14.80 -3.50
C ALA A 36 12.41 -14.46 -2.00
N LEU A 37 12.15 -13.19 -1.65
CA LEU A 37 11.98 -12.78 -0.25
C LEU A 37 10.80 -13.51 0.39
N LYS A 38 10.99 -14.00 1.61
CA LYS A 38 9.92 -14.51 2.48
C LYS A 38 9.67 -13.48 3.59
N PRO A 39 8.73 -12.52 3.40
CA PRO A 39 8.52 -11.43 4.33
C PRO A 39 8.21 -11.91 5.75
N GLU A 40 7.57 -13.06 5.89
CA GLU A 40 7.19 -13.69 7.16
C GLU A 40 8.40 -14.08 8.03
N LEU A 41 9.59 -14.24 7.45
CA LEU A 41 10.78 -14.65 8.20
C LEU A 41 11.58 -13.48 8.78
N SER A 42 11.42 -12.26 8.25
CA SER A 42 12.29 -11.13 8.63
C SER A 42 11.59 -9.79 8.59
N PHE A 43 11.04 -9.41 7.43
CA PHE A 43 10.46 -8.08 7.23
C PHE A 43 9.21 -7.86 8.08
N THR A 44 8.24 -8.77 7.98
CA THR A 44 6.94 -8.67 8.67
C THR A 44 7.13 -8.63 10.19
N PRO A 45 7.91 -9.55 10.81
CA PRO A 45 8.17 -9.48 12.24
C PRO A 45 8.83 -8.16 12.68
N ALA A 46 9.72 -7.59 11.86
CA ALA A 46 10.40 -6.34 12.19
C ALA A 46 9.45 -5.14 12.18
N VAL A 47 8.57 -5.04 11.18
CA VAL A 47 7.62 -3.92 11.10
C VAL A 47 6.45 -4.08 12.07
N GLU A 48 6.00 -5.30 12.35
CA GLU A 48 4.99 -5.56 13.37
C GLU A 48 5.51 -5.26 14.78
N ALA A 49 6.81 -5.51 15.04
CA ALA A 49 7.44 -5.16 16.32
C ALA A 49 7.53 -3.64 16.54
N GLU A 50 7.71 -2.86 15.48
CA GLU A 50 7.81 -1.40 15.54
C GLU A 50 6.45 -0.71 15.60
N PHE A 51 5.51 -1.14 14.74
CA PHE A 51 4.24 -0.42 14.52
C PHE A 51 3.02 -1.09 15.19
N GLY A 52 3.20 -2.30 15.75
CA GLY A 52 2.10 -3.11 16.26
C GLY A 52 1.46 -3.97 15.16
N ALA A 53 1.28 -5.26 15.44
CA ALA A 53 0.78 -6.23 14.45
C ALA A 53 -0.62 -5.88 13.92
N GLU A 54 -1.46 -5.26 14.75
CA GLU A 54 -2.80 -4.83 14.37
C GLU A 54 -2.80 -3.61 13.43
N ASN A 55 -1.68 -2.89 13.32
CA ASN A 55 -1.56 -1.67 12.54
C ASN A 55 -0.86 -1.89 11.19
N VAL A 56 -0.30 -3.07 10.96
CA VAL A 56 0.50 -3.39 9.77
C VAL A 56 -0.29 -4.21 8.77
N THR A 57 -0.12 -3.90 7.49
CA THR A 57 -0.55 -4.75 6.38
C THR A 57 0.58 -4.85 5.37
N VAL A 58 1.02 -6.08 5.08
CA VAL A 58 2.07 -6.36 4.10
C VAL A 58 1.45 -7.05 2.88
N VAL A 59 1.61 -6.45 1.71
CA VAL A 59 1.22 -7.02 0.42
C VAL A 59 2.47 -7.26 -0.39
N LYS A 60 2.61 -8.45 -0.97
CA LYS A 60 3.73 -8.79 -1.85
C LYS A 60 3.24 -9.02 -3.27
N ASP A 61 3.76 -8.23 -4.20
CA ASP A 61 3.53 -8.38 -5.64
C ASP A 61 4.87 -8.26 -6.38
N ALA A 62 5.53 -9.41 -6.56
CA ALA A 62 6.88 -9.49 -7.08
C ALA A 62 6.98 -10.58 -8.16
N GLN A 63 7.66 -10.28 -9.27
CA GLN A 63 7.77 -11.17 -10.41
C GLN A 63 9.23 -11.30 -10.90
N ASN A 64 9.70 -12.53 -11.00
CA ASN A 64 11.06 -12.82 -11.48
C ASN A 64 11.19 -12.58 -13.00
N GLY A 65 12.35 -12.09 -13.44
CA GLY A 65 12.64 -11.86 -14.87
C GLY A 65 11.86 -10.72 -15.54
N ALA A 66 11.04 -9.98 -14.78
CA ALA A 66 10.34 -8.80 -15.27
C ALA A 66 11.33 -7.64 -15.45
N ALA A 67 11.52 -7.20 -16.69
CA ALA A 67 12.25 -5.95 -16.98
C ALA A 67 11.52 -4.77 -16.35
N ILE A 68 12.23 -3.71 -15.98
CA ILE A 68 11.66 -2.54 -15.27
C ILE A 68 10.44 -1.94 -15.97
N ARG A 69 10.43 -1.92 -17.31
CA ARG A 69 9.29 -1.47 -18.12
C ARG A 69 8.00 -2.24 -17.85
N SER A 70 8.08 -3.52 -17.50
CA SER A 70 6.91 -4.41 -17.31
C SER A 70 6.08 -4.05 -16.08
N TRP A 71 6.60 -3.18 -15.21
CA TRP A 71 5.92 -2.66 -14.01
C TRP A 71 5.06 -1.41 -14.29
N TYR A 72 5.09 -0.90 -15.52
CA TYR A 72 4.24 0.21 -15.98
C TYR A 72 3.03 -0.33 -16.77
N GLU A 73 1.83 0.15 -16.44
CA GLU A 73 0.61 -0.15 -17.20
C GLU A 73 0.75 0.37 -18.64
N GLY A 74 0.62 -0.54 -19.61
CA GLY A 74 0.83 -0.26 -21.03
C GLY A 74 2.01 -1.03 -21.65
N THR A 75 2.82 -1.69 -20.83
CA THR A 75 3.86 -2.59 -21.34
C THR A 75 3.24 -3.94 -21.72
N THR A 76 2.64 -4.00 -22.89
CA THR A 76 2.37 -5.28 -23.56
C THR A 76 3.70 -5.99 -23.76
N ASN A 77 3.92 -7.09 -23.05
CA ASN A 77 5.06 -7.96 -23.29
C ASN A 77 4.82 -8.60 -24.66
N THR A 78 5.44 -8.05 -25.72
CA THR A 78 5.40 -8.64 -27.07
C THR A 78 6.26 -9.91 -27.10
N ARG A 79 5.86 -10.92 -26.32
CA ARG A 79 6.28 -12.30 -26.46
C ARG A 79 5.07 -13.17 -26.72
N THR A 80 4.30 -12.78 -27.73
CA THR A 80 3.34 -13.64 -28.38
C THR A 80 3.71 -13.65 -29.85
N SER A 81 4.49 -14.64 -30.24
CA SER A 81 4.45 -15.18 -31.60
C SER A 81 2.99 -15.50 -31.91
N GLY A 82 2.33 -14.64 -32.71
CA GLY A 82 1.06 -14.90 -33.36
C GLY A 82 -0.11 -15.31 -32.45
N ARG A 83 -0.77 -14.34 -31.81
CA ARG A 83 -2.23 -14.41 -31.62
C ARG A 83 -2.84 -13.02 -31.49
N SER A 84 -3.89 -12.83 -32.26
CA SER A 84 -4.65 -11.60 -32.45
C SER A 84 -5.43 -11.12 -31.22
N ARG A 85 -5.75 -9.82 -31.24
CA ARG A 85 -6.91 -9.11 -30.63
C ARG A 85 -6.79 -8.75 -29.14
N GLU A 86 -6.59 -7.46 -28.88
CA GLU A 86 -7.63 -6.45 -28.56
C GLU A 86 -6.92 -5.23 -27.93
N SER A 87 -6.81 -4.15 -28.71
CA SER A 87 -6.28 -2.87 -28.23
C SER A 87 -7.37 -2.16 -27.42
N TRP A 88 -7.19 -2.07 -26.11
CA TRP A 88 -7.98 -1.17 -25.28
C TRP A 88 -7.74 0.28 -25.74
N PRO A 89 -8.78 1.12 -25.89
CA PRO A 89 -8.58 2.52 -26.23
C PRO A 89 -7.96 3.24 -25.03
N LEU A 90 -6.85 3.95 -25.27
CA LEU A 90 -6.19 4.83 -24.32
C LEU A 90 -7.12 6.02 -24.00
N ALA A 91 -8.05 5.83 -23.07
CA ALA A 91 -9.00 6.86 -22.65
C ALA A 91 -8.37 8.00 -21.82
N TRP A 92 -7.10 7.90 -21.43
CA TRP A 92 -6.43 8.93 -20.63
C TRP A 92 -5.45 9.83 -21.42
N ALA A 93 -5.19 9.54 -22.70
CA ALA A 93 -4.10 10.19 -23.46
C ALA A 93 -4.54 11.30 -24.44
N THR A 94 -5.78 11.80 -24.38
CA THR A 94 -6.28 12.83 -25.33
C THR A 94 -6.67 14.16 -24.69
N ASN A 95 -6.11 14.52 -23.53
CA ASN A 95 -6.29 15.88 -23.01
C ASN A 95 -4.97 16.54 -22.60
N THR A 96 -4.17 16.91 -23.59
CA THR A 96 -3.23 18.03 -23.49
C THR A 96 -3.34 18.87 -24.75
N GLY A 97 -4.27 19.82 -24.73
CA GLY A 97 -4.20 20.97 -25.62
C GLY A 97 -3.18 21.96 -25.08
N ILE A 98 -1.96 21.89 -25.61
CA ILE A 98 -1.03 23.01 -25.87
C ILE A 98 -0.28 22.65 -27.14
#